data_AF-A0A7C7VBH7-F1
#
_entry.id   AF-A0A7C7VBH7-F1
#
_cell.length_a   1.000
_cell.length_b   1.000
_cell.length_c   1.000
_cell.angle_alpha   90.00
_cell.angle_beta   90.00
_cell.angle_gamma   90.00
#
_symmetry.space_group_name_H-M   'P 1'
#
loop_
_entity.id
_entity.type
_entity.pdbx_description
1 polymer ?
#
loop_
_entity_poly.entity_id
_entity_poly.type
_entity_poly.pdbx_seq_one_letter_code
_entity_poly.pdbx_strand_id
1 'polypeptide(L)'
;MKDQNETMNSNLDKLHLNLAIVGGGRAGKLFLELFKHESFYNLNIKLVGVCDIDPNAEGFRLAKEMGIYTTNDFRDLFKIEDLDAVIELTGNREVLLE
;
A
#
# COMPACT_ATOMS: atom_id res chain seq x y z
N MET A 1 5.34 25.62 -38.71
CA MET A 1 4.58 24.46 -38.23
C MET A 1 5.47 23.76 -37.22
N LYS A 2 5.16 23.88 -35.93
CA LYS A 2 5.95 23.22 -34.87
C LYS A 2 5.53 21.75 -34.83
N ASP A 3 6.53 20.88 -34.80
CA ASP A 3 6.38 19.44 -34.88
C ASP A 3 5.46 18.91 -33.78
N GLN A 4 4.43 18.16 -34.18
CA GLN A 4 3.47 17.49 -33.28
C GLN A 4 4.09 16.31 -32.52
N ASN A 5 5.40 16.09 -32.64
CA ASN A 5 6.14 14.97 -32.04
C ASN A 5 6.63 15.23 -30.61
N GLU A 6 6.53 16.46 -30.07
CA GLU A 6 6.90 16.74 -28.67
C GLU A 6 5.80 16.36 -27.65
N THR A 7 4.56 16.14 -28.10
CA THR A 7 3.43 15.88 -27.19
C THR A 7 3.23 14.38 -26.88
N MET A 8 3.98 13.47 -27.53
CA MET A 8 3.78 12.02 -27.39
C MET A 8 4.63 11.34 -26.29
N ASN A 9 5.43 12.09 -25.52
CA ASN A 9 6.32 11.52 -24.48
C ASN A 9 5.91 11.85 -23.03
N SER A 10 4.71 12.39 -22.77
CA SER A 10 4.28 12.73 -21.40
C SER A 10 3.63 11.58 -20.61
N ASN A 11 3.55 10.37 -21.18
CA ASN A 11 3.26 9.15 -20.43
C ASN A 11 4.59 8.45 -20.19
N LEU A 12 5.37 8.92 -19.21
CA LEU A 12 6.27 7.99 -18.55
C LEU A 12 5.32 6.99 -17.86
N ASP A 13 5.30 5.74 -18.31
CA ASP A 13 4.44 4.70 -17.74
C ASP A 13 4.63 4.70 -16.22
N LYS A 14 3.62 5.19 -15.48
CA LYS A 14 3.70 5.18 -14.02
C LYS A 14 3.82 3.73 -13.61
N LEU A 15 4.80 3.40 -12.78
CA LEU A 15 4.87 2.08 -12.20
C LEU A 15 3.65 1.91 -11.28
N HIS A 16 2.82 0.91 -11.55
CA HIS A 16 1.68 0.56 -10.71
C HIS A 16 2.16 -0.45 -9.67
N LEU A 17 1.92 -0.16 -8.39
CA LEU A 17 2.26 -1.06 -7.28
C LEU A 17 1.05 -1.28 -6.38
N ASN A 18 0.64 -2.53 -6.27
CA ASN A 18 -0.30 -3.02 -5.28
C ASN A 18 0.48 -3.43 -4.03
N LEU A 19 0.33 -2.66 -2.96
CA LEU A 19 1.06 -2.84 -1.71
C LEU A 19 0.13 -3.30 -0.60
N ALA A 20 0.62 -4.19 0.27
CA ALA A 20 -0.03 -4.50 1.53
C ALA A 20 0.84 -4.09 2.73
N ILE A 21 0.24 -3.89 3.90
CA ILE A 21 0.93 -3.51 5.14
C ILE A 21 0.73 -4.59 6.20
N VAL A 22 1.80 -4.96 6.90
CA VAL A 22 1.74 -5.75 8.14
C VAL A 22 2.15 -4.85 9.30
N GLY A 23 1.22 -4.57 10.21
CA GLY A 23 1.35 -3.55 11.25
C GLY A 23 0.47 -2.33 10.97
N GLY A 24 -0.77 -2.37 11.48
CA GLY A 24 -1.78 -1.33 11.41
C GLY A 24 -1.75 -0.34 12.58
N GLY A 25 -0.63 -0.23 13.30
CA GLY A 25 -0.43 0.77 14.36
C GLY A 25 -0.21 2.20 13.82
N ARG A 26 0.53 3.01 14.58
CA ARG A 26 0.78 4.43 14.25
C ARG A 26 1.51 4.63 12.93
N ALA A 27 2.53 3.82 12.67
CA ALA A 27 3.27 3.88 11.42
C ALA A 27 2.37 3.47 10.24
N GLY A 28 1.63 2.37 10.37
CA GLY A 28 0.68 1.92 9.34
C GLY A 28 -0.34 2.99 8.97
N LYS A 29 -0.90 3.70 9.97
CA LYS A 29 -1.78 4.86 9.75
C LYS A 29 -1.10 5.99 8.97
N LEU A 30 0.13 6.35 9.34
CA LEU A 30 0.89 7.39 8.64
C LEU A 30 1.08 7.03 7.15
N PHE A 31 1.40 5.76 6.84
CA PHE A 31 1.52 5.30 5.45
C PHE A 31 0.18 5.31 4.70
N LEU A 32 -0.92 4.92 5.36
CA LEU A 32 -2.27 5.01 4.80
C LEU A 32 -2.62 6.46 4.42
N GLU A 33 -2.35 7.41 5.31
CA GLU A 33 -2.59 8.85 5.07
C GLU A 33 -1.67 9.38 3.96
N LEU A 34 -0.39 9.02 3.99
CA LEU A 34 0.59 9.41 2.96
C LEU A 34 0.13 8.96 1.56
N PHE A 35 -0.19 7.69 1.38
CA PHE A 35 -0.58 7.17 0.07
C PHE A 35 -1.97 7.63 -0.38
N LYS A 36 -2.82 8.08 0.54
CA LYS A 36 -4.11 8.71 0.21
C LYS A 36 -3.94 10.13 -0.33
N HIS A 37 -2.99 10.89 0.20
CA HIS A 37 -2.86 12.32 -0.07
C HIS A 37 -1.76 12.68 -1.07
N GLU A 38 -0.73 11.85 -1.20
CA GLU A 38 0.41 12.13 -2.09
C GLU A 38 0.22 11.52 -3.48
N SER A 39 0.48 12.34 -4.51
CA SER A 39 0.61 11.88 -5.88
C SER A 39 2.09 11.81 -6.25
N PHE A 40 2.61 10.61 -6.44
CA PHE A 40 3.98 10.41 -6.89
C PHE A 40 4.06 10.59 -8.42
N TYR A 41 5.15 11.22 -8.88
CA TYR A 41 5.31 11.62 -10.28
C TYR A 41 5.32 10.42 -11.24
N ASN A 42 6.05 9.35 -10.90
CA ASN A 42 6.22 8.15 -11.73
C ASN A 42 5.71 6.87 -11.07
N LEU A 43 4.92 6.98 -10.00
CA LEU A 43 4.47 5.84 -9.20
C LEU A 43 2.97 5.97 -8.90
N ASN A 44 2.23 4.89 -9.07
CA ASN A 44 0.84 4.78 -8.65
C ASN A 44 0.74 3.66 -7.62
N ILE A 45 0.58 4.04 -6.36
CA ILE A 45 0.47 3.10 -5.25
C ILE A 45 -1.00 2.84 -4.96
N LYS A 46 -1.37 1.57 -4.93
CA LYS A 46 -2.66 1.10 -4.42
C LYS A 46 -2.41 0.25 -3.18
N LEU A 47 -2.89 0.71 -2.03
CA LEU A 47 -2.96 -0.14 -0.85
C LEU A 47 -4.09 -1.14 -1.01
N VAL A 48 -3.74 -2.44 -1.04
CA VAL A 48 -4.69 -3.53 -1.28
C VAL A 48 -5.00 -4.34 -0.03
N GLY A 49 -4.20 -4.25 1.03
CA GLY A 49 -4.48 -4.95 2.28
C GLY A 49 -3.72 -4.39 3.48
N VAL A 50 -4.31 -4.51 4.67
CA VAL A 50 -3.65 -4.18 5.95
C VAL A 50 -3.88 -5.30 6.97
N CYS A 51 -2.81 -5.78 7.57
CA CYS A 51 -2.84 -6.75 8.66
C CYS A 51 -2.45 -6.11 9.99
N ASP A 52 -3.22 -6.38 11.04
CA ASP A 52 -2.82 -6.16 12.43
C ASP A 52 -3.52 -7.18 13.33
N ILE A 53 -2.82 -7.65 14.36
CA ILE A 53 -3.40 -8.56 15.36
C ILE A 53 -4.39 -7.84 16.30
N ASP A 54 -4.22 -6.53 16.51
CA ASP A 54 -5.14 -5.71 17.28
C ASP A 54 -6.18 -5.05 16.34
N PRO A 55 -7.46 -5.48 16.40
CA PRO A 55 -8.52 -4.88 15.56
C PRO A 55 -8.82 -3.42 15.92
N ASN A 56 -8.29 -2.91 17.04
CA ASN A 56 -8.42 -1.52 17.46
C ASN A 56 -7.23 -0.64 17.06
N ALA A 57 -6.18 -1.21 16.45
CA ALA A 57 -5.04 -0.46 15.96
C ALA A 57 -5.51 0.64 14.99
N GLU A 58 -4.96 1.84 15.14
CA GLU A 58 -5.54 3.02 14.51
C GLU A 58 -5.46 3.01 12.97
N GLY A 59 -4.37 2.50 12.40
CA GLY A 59 -4.23 2.28 10.96
C GLY A 59 -5.11 1.14 10.46
N PHE A 60 -5.29 0.09 11.24
CA PHE A 60 -6.19 -1.01 10.90
C PHE A 60 -7.65 -0.53 10.77
N ARG A 61 -8.13 0.27 11.72
CA ARG A 61 -9.48 0.87 11.65
C ARG A 61 -9.60 1.83 10.47
N LEU A 62 -8.61 2.69 10.26
CA LEU A 62 -8.60 3.61 9.11
C LEU A 62 -8.65 2.84 7.77
N ALA A 63 -7.90 1.74 7.64
CA ALA A 63 -7.94 0.90 6.45
C ALA A 63 -9.35 0.34 6.18
N LYS A 64 -10.05 -0.13 7.23
CA LYS A 64 -11.47 -0.53 7.12
C LYS A 64 -12.36 0.62 6.66
N GLU A 65 -12.20 1.80 7.24
CA GLU A 65 -12.98 3.00 6.85
C GLU A 65 -12.72 3.41 5.40
N MET A 66 -11.51 3.17 4.90
CA MET A 66 -11.12 3.39 3.50
C MET A 66 -11.59 2.29 2.55
N GLY A 67 -12.21 1.22 3.05
CA GLY A 67 -12.64 0.07 2.25
C GLY A 67 -11.50 -0.83 1.77
N ILE A 68 -10.32 -0.73 2.39
CA ILE A 68 -9.17 -1.60 2.12
C ILE A 68 -9.39 -2.93 2.84
N TYR A 69 -9.01 -4.04 2.20
CA TYR A 69 -9.07 -5.36 2.84
C TYR A 69 -8.26 -5.39 4.13
N THR A 70 -8.81 -6.01 5.17
CA THR A 70 -8.14 -6.13 6.46
C THR A 70 -8.22 -7.54 7.02
N THR A 71 -7.14 -7.99 7.66
CA THR A 71 -7.03 -9.34 8.25
C THR A 71 -6.22 -9.28 9.55
N ASN A 72 -6.42 -10.24 10.44
CA ASN A 72 -5.56 -10.44 11.62
C ASN A 72 -4.46 -11.47 11.37
N ASP A 73 -4.40 -12.05 10.17
CA ASP A 73 -3.39 -13.01 9.75
C ASP A 73 -2.70 -12.50 8.48
N PHE A 74 -1.42 -12.15 8.60
CA PHE A 74 -0.68 -11.57 7.48
C PHE A 74 -0.54 -12.54 6.30
N ARG A 75 -0.66 -13.85 6.55
CA ARG A 75 -0.60 -14.88 5.50
C ARG A 75 -1.76 -14.75 4.52
N ASP A 76 -2.88 -14.16 4.94
CA ASP A 76 -4.00 -13.88 4.05
C ASP A 76 -3.68 -12.79 3.02
N LEU A 77 -2.71 -11.90 3.30
CA LEU A 77 -2.31 -10.86 2.35
C LEU A 77 -1.71 -11.48 1.08
N PHE A 78 -0.94 -12.56 1.20
CA PHE A 78 -0.35 -13.25 0.06
C PHE A 78 -1.37 -13.98 -0.83
N LYS A 79 -2.64 -14.05 -0.42
CA LYS A 79 -3.74 -14.58 -1.24
C LYS A 79 -4.36 -13.52 -2.14
N ILE A 80 -3.98 -12.25 -1.98
CA ILE A 80 -4.44 -11.14 -2.82
C ILE A 80 -3.80 -11.27 -4.20
N GLU A 81 -4.64 -11.35 -5.23
CA GLU A 81 -4.18 -11.34 -6.62
C GLU A 81 -3.46 -10.03 -6.95
N ASP A 82 -2.43 -10.12 -7.78
CA ASP A 82 -1.59 -8.99 -8.21
C ASP A 82 -0.91 -8.21 -7.07
N LEU A 83 -0.67 -8.83 -5.90
CA LEU A 83 0.13 -8.21 -4.84
C LEU A 83 1.61 -8.09 -5.27
N ASP A 84 2.14 -6.87 -5.30
CA ASP A 84 3.53 -6.62 -5.70
C ASP A 84 4.50 -6.67 -4.51
N ALA A 85 4.11 -6.11 -3.37
CA ALA A 85 4.96 -6.10 -2.18
C ALA A 85 4.18 -5.92 -0.86
N VAL A 86 4.82 -6.35 0.22
CA VAL A 86 4.37 -6.17 1.60
C VAL A 86 5.33 -5.25 2.34
N ILE A 87 4.81 -4.25 3.05
CA ILE A 87 5.56 -3.38 3.95
C ILE A 87 5.35 -3.89 5.38
N GLU A 88 6.42 -4.39 5.99
CA GLU A 88 6.46 -4.86 7.37
C GLU A 88 6.76 -3.69 8.32
N LEU A 89 5.86 -3.40 9.26
CA LEU A 89 5.89 -2.24 10.18
C LEU A 89 5.63 -2.63 11.65
N THR A 90 5.67 -3.92 11.99
CA THR A 90 5.50 -4.41 13.36
C THR A 90 6.78 -4.26 14.18
N GLY A 91 7.95 -4.28 13.52
CA GLY A 91 9.25 -4.35 14.19
C GLY A 91 9.51 -5.70 14.86
N ASN A 92 8.64 -6.68 14.64
CA ASN A 92 8.82 -8.05 15.10
C ASN A 92 9.59 -8.85 14.04
N ARG A 93 10.83 -9.22 14.37
CA ARG A 93 11.70 -9.97 13.48
C ARG A 93 11.12 -11.32 13.04
N GLU A 94 10.30 -11.96 13.87
CA GLU A 94 9.72 -13.26 13.55
C GLU A 94 8.81 -13.20 12.31
N VAL A 95 8.17 -12.05 12.06
CA VAL A 95 7.34 -11.84 10.85
C VAL A 95 8.17 -11.97 9.56
N LEU A 96 9.48 -11.73 9.60
CA LEU A 96 10.38 -11.87 8.45
C LEU A 96 10.96 -13.29 8.29
N LEU A 97 10.80 -14.15 9.30
CA LEU A 97 11.40 -15.49 9.34
C LEU A 97 10.38 -16.61 9.06
N GLU A 98 9.08 -16.28 9.04
CA GLU A 98 7.97 -17.16 8.64
C GLU A 98 7.81 -17.25 7.11
#